data_AF-A0A3P6TNG9-F1
#
_entry.id   AF-A0A3P6TNG9-F1
#
_cell.length_a   1.000
_cell.length_b   1.000
_cell.length_c   1.000
_cell.angle_alpha   90.00
_cell.angle_beta   90.00
_cell.angle_gamma   90.00
#
_symmetry.space_group_name_H-M   'P 1'
#
loop_
_entity.id
_entity.type
_entity.pdbx_description
1 polymer ?
#
loop_
_entity_poly.entity_id
_entity_poly.type
_entity_poly.pdbx_seq_one_letter_code
_entity_poly.pdbx_strand_id
1 'polypeptide(L)'
;GEVLGITRNGLVKMKESVLLLASFEKTADHLFEAAFFSQEDKICGVSECIILGTPITIGTGLFKLLRNHGKPLTISKMSTIFESPEFNLKL
;
A
#
# COMPACT_ATOMS: atom_id res chain seq x y z
N GLY A 1 -21.54 -20.41 -6.34
CA GLY A 1 -20.14 -20.42 -6.80
C GLY A 1 -20.11 -20.91 -8.22
N GLU A 2 -19.31 -20.26 -9.08
CA GLU A 2 -19.05 -20.68 -10.46
C GLU A 2 -17.74 -21.50 -10.51
N VAL A 3 -17.66 -22.53 -11.36
CA VAL A 3 -16.39 -23.24 -11.59
C VAL A 3 -15.56 -22.45 -12.59
N LEU A 4 -14.41 -21.95 -12.14
CA LEU A 4 -13.52 -21.12 -12.95
C LEU A 4 -12.20 -21.88 -13.19
N GLY A 5 -11.76 -21.93 -14.45
CA GLY A 5 -10.47 -22.51 -14.81
C GLY A 5 -9.29 -21.56 -14.54
N ILE A 6 -8.08 -22.10 -14.43
CA ILE A 6 -6.83 -21.32 -14.32
C ILE A 6 -6.33 -20.93 -15.72
N THR A 7 -7.12 -20.12 -16.42
CA THR A 7 -6.81 -19.59 -17.75
C THR A 7 -7.14 -18.10 -17.80
N ARG A 8 -6.75 -17.38 -18.87
CA ARG A 8 -6.98 -15.93 -18.99
C ARG A 8 -8.45 -15.52 -18.74
N ASN A 9 -9.40 -16.36 -19.15
CA ASN A 9 -10.83 -16.09 -18.98
C ASN A 9 -11.32 -16.31 -17.54
N GLY A 10 -10.72 -17.27 -16.82
CA GLY A 10 -11.09 -17.54 -15.43
C GLY A 10 -10.35 -16.64 -14.44
N LEU A 11 -9.09 -16.29 -14.73
CA LEU A 11 -8.22 -15.52 -13.84
C LEU A 11 -8.68 -14.05 -13.70
N VAL A 12 -9.17 -13.44 -14.79
CA VAL A 12 -9.81 -12.12 -14.79
C VAL A 12 -11.03 -12.05 -13.87
N LYS A 13 -11.75 -13.17 -13.68
CA LYS A 13 -12.89 -13.26 -12.75
C LYS A 13 -12.47 -13.49 -11.28
N MET A 14 -11.21 -13.87 -11.03
CA MET A 14 -10.70 -14.22 -9.70
C MET A 14 -9.82 -13.13 -9.07
N LYS A 15 -9.14 -12.32 -9.88
CA LYS A 15 -8.12 -11.37 -9.44
C LYS A 15 -8.39 -9.99 -10.03
N GLU A 16 -8.25 -8.96 -9.20
CA GLU A 16 -8.55 -7.57 -9.57
C GLU A 16 -7.32 -6.74 -9.96
N SER A 17 -6.10 -7.22 -9.67
CA SER A 17 -4.87 -6.47 -10.00
C SER A 17 -4.63 -6.45 -11.51
N VAL A 18 -4.54 -5.23 -12.06
CA VAL A 18 -4.30 -4.98 -13.48
C VAL A 18 -2.91 -5.46 -13.87
N LEU A 19 -1.89 -5.16 -13.05
CA LEU A 19 -0.52 -5.58 -13.32
C LEU A 19 -0.36 -7.10 -13.29
N LEU A 20 -1.09 -7.78 -12.40
CA LEU A 20 -1.15 -9.24 -12.39
C LEU A 20 -1.80 -9.81 -13.67
N LEU A 21 -2.93 -9.24 -14.10
CA LEU A 21 -3.62 -9.70 -15.31
C LEU A 21 -2.79 -9.44 -16.56
N ALA A 22 -2.22 -8.23 -16.68
CA ALA A 22 -1.41 -7.81 -17.81
C ALA A 22 -0.09 -8.61 -17.95
N SER A 23 0.45 -9.12 -16.84
CA SER A 23 1.66 -9.97 -16.84
C SER A 23 1.38 -11.44 -17.17
N PHE A 24 0.11 -11.86 -17.18
CA PHE A 24 -0.27 -13.21 -17.59
C PHE A 24 -0.47 -13.31 -19.11
N GLU A 25 -1.50 -12.65 -19.65
CA GLU A 25 -1.80 -12.59 -21.09
C GLU A 25 -2.57 -11.30 -21.41
N LYS A 26 -2.72 -10.96 -22.70
CA LYS A 26 -3.45 -9.77 -23.17
C LYS A 26 -3.00 -8.45 -22.52
N THR A 27 -1.68 -8.28 -22.43
CA THR A 27 -1.04 -7.16 -21.73
C THR A 27 -1.58 -5.79 -22.13
N ALA A 28 -1.63 -5.50 -23.44
CA ALA A 28 -2.09 -4.20 -23.92
C ALA A 28 -3.57 -3.95 -23.61
N ASP A 29 -4.44 -4.95 -23.82
CA ASP A 29 -5.88 -4.85 -23.56
C ASP A 29 -6.15 -4.46 -22.11
N HIS A 30 -5.51 -5.16 -21.15
CA HIS A 30 -5.69 -4.88 -19.72
C HIS A 30 -5.19 -3.49 -19.32
N LEU A 31 -4.08 -3.03 -19.88
CA LEU A 31 -3.55 -1.68 -19.57
C LEU A 31 -4.43 -0.58 -20.17
N PHE A 32 -4.92 -0.74 -21.40
CA PHE A 32 -5.80 0.25 -22.02
C PHE A 32 -7.18 0.29 -21.37
N GLU A 33 -7.75 -0.86 -21.02
CA GLU A 33 -9.04 -0.95 -20.32
C GLU A 33 -8.95 -0.30 -18.93
N ALA A 34 -7.91 -0.62 -18.16
CA ALA A 34 -7.68 0.00 -16.85
C ALA A 34 -7.51 1.52 -16.95
N ALA A 35 -6.77 2.01 -17.96
CA ALA A 35 -6.62 3.44 -18.20
C ALA A 35 -7.95 4.11 -18.57
N PHE A 36 -8.76 3.46 -19.41
CA PHE A 36 -10.07 3.97 -19.81
C PHE A 36 -11.04 4.07 -18.62
N PHE A 37 -11.06 3.06 -17.75
CA PHE A 37 -11.92 3.04 -16.56
C PHE A 37 -11.31 3.71 -15.32
N SER A 38 -10.11 4.29 -15.43
CA SER A 38 -9.37 4.87 -14.29
C SER A 38 -9.24 3.90 -13.10
N GLN A 39 -8.95 2.63 -13.40
CA GLN A 39 -8.85 1.59 -12.39
C GLN A 39 -7.62 1.79 -11.51
N GLU A 40 -7.79 1.68 -10.20
CA GLU A 40 -6.70 1.74 -9.23
C GLU A 40 -6.23 0.33 -8.84
N ASP A 41 -4.93 0.08 -8.94
CA ASP A 41 -4.32 -1.18 -8.51
C ASP A 41 -3.69 -1.03 -7.12
N LYS A 42 -4.25 -1.75 -6.14
CA LYS A 42 -3.72 -1.78 -4.76
C LYS A 42 -2.56 -2.77 -4.72
N ILE A 43 -1.35 -2.26 -4.91
CA ILE A 43 -0.08 -3.00 -4.93
C ILE A 43 0.13 -3.84 -3.66
N CYS A 44 -0.49 -5.02 -3.60
CA CYS A 44 -0.59 -5.84 -2.39
C CYS A 44 -0.32 -7.31 -2.68
N GLY A 45 -0.58 -7.77 -3.90
CA GLY A 45 -0.25 -9.09 -4.39
C GLY A 45 1.24 -9.23 -4.75
N VAL A 46 1.64 -10.49 -4.88
CA VAL A 46 3.04 -10.87 -5.06
C VAL A 46 3.59 -10.35 -6.39
N SER A 47 2.83 -10.48 -7.48
CA SER A 47 3.32 -10.14 -8.82
C SER A 47 3.58 -8.65 -8.96
N GLU A 48 2.62 -7.82 -8.57
CA GLU A 48 2.72 -6.37 -8.67
C GLU A 48 3.78 -5.79 -7.70
N CYS A 49 3.96 -6.37 -6.52
CA CYS A 49 5.09 -6.05 -5.63
C CYS A 49 6.45 -6.35 -6.28
N ILE A 50 6.59 -7.51 -6.92
CA ILE A 50 7.84 -7.88 -7.62
C ILE A 50 8.12 -6.93 -8.79
N ILE A 51 7.11 -6.63 -9.61
CA ILE A 51 7.24 -5.72 -10.76
C ILE A 51 7.72 -4.32 -10.31
N LEU A 52 7.19 -3.82 -9.19
CA LEU A 52 7.53 -2.49 -8.66
C LEU A 52 8.74 -2.48 -7.71
N GLY A 53 9.32 -3.64 -7.41
CA GLY A 53 10.46 -3.76 -6.49
C GLY A 53 10.13 -3.44 -5.04
N THR A 54 8.87 -3.61 -4.61
CA THR A 54 8.45 -3.42 -3.22
C THR A 54 8.44 -4.76 -2.46
N PRO A 55 8.69 -4.76 -1.14
CA PRO A 55 8.63 -6.00 -0.35
C PRO A 55 7.23 -6.63 -0.37
N ILE A 56 7.15 -7.93 -0.64
CA ILE A 56 5.90 -8.69 -0.62
C ILE A 56 5.36 -8.81 0.81
N THR A 57 4.04 -8.80 0.99
CA THR A 57 3.35 -8.83 2.30
C THR A 57 3.23 -10.22 2.92
N ILE A 58 3.83 -11.24 2.29
CA ILE A 58 3.85 -12.63 2.76
C ILE A 58 5.26 -13.06 3.16
N GLY A 59 5.36 -14.17 3.90
CA GLY A 59 6.66 -14.67 4.37
C GLY A 59 7.32 -13.68 5.32
N THR A 60 8.55 -13.26 5.01
CA THR A 60 9.32 -12.32 5.85
C THR A 60 8.74 -10.91 5.89
N GLY A 61 7.93 -10.52 4.90
CA GLY A 61 7.27 -9.20 4.89
C GLY A 61 5.95 -9.14 5.67
N LEU A 62 5.52 -10.26 6.28
CA LEU A 62 4.27 -10.34 7.05
C LEU A 62 4.30 -9.50 8.34
N PHE A 63 5.49 -9.23 8.89
CA PHE A 63 5.66 -8.47 10.13
C PHE A 63 6.70 -7.37 9.99
N LYS A 64 6.62 -6.38 10.87
CA LYS A 64 7.60 -5.29 10.99
C LYS A 64 8.43 -5.49 12.24
N LEU A 65 9.72 -5.19 12.14
CA LEU A 65 10.61 -5.18 13.29
C LEU A 65 10.57 -3.81 13.96
N LEU A 66 10.33 -3.81 15.27
CA LEU A 66 10.44 -2.62 16.11
C LEU A 66 11.73 -2.71 16.92
N ARG A 67 12.55 -1.67 16.86
CA ARG A 67 13.75 -1.58 17.69
C ARG A 67 13.37 -1.13 19.09
N ASN A 68 13.72 -1.93 20.09
CA ASN A 68 13.57 -1.52 21.48
C ASN A 68 14.66 -0.49 21.83
N HIS A 69 14.25 0.76 22.07
CA HIS A 69 15.15 1.85 22.47
C HIS A 69 15.34 1.99 23.99
N GLY A 70 14.77 1.07 24.79
CA GLY A 70 15.02 0.92 26.23
C GLY A 70 14.41 1.99 27.14
N LYS A 71 14.26 3.23 26.66
CA LYS A 71 13.61 4.32 27.41
C LYS A 71 12.37 4.80 26.64
N PRO A 72 11.17 4.81 27.26
CA PRO A 72 10.03 5.50 26.67
C PRO A 72 10.38 6.99 26.53
N LEU A 73 10.00 7.58 25.40
CA LEU A 73 10.18 9.02 25.16
C LEU A 73 9.24 9.78 26.10
N THR A 74 9.73 10.20 27.26
CA THR A 74 9.03 11.17 28.10
C THR A 74 9.16 12.55 27.46
N ILE A 75 8.26 12.86 26.52
CA ILE A 75 8.18 14.19 25.92
C ILE A 75 7.51 15.10 26.95
N SER A 76 8.31 15.86 27.68
CA SER A 76 7.81 17.01 28.44
C SER A 76 7.42 18.10 27.45
N LYS A 77 6.14 18.50 27.41
CA LYS A 77 5.73 19.69 26.67
C LYS A 77 6.47 20.88 27.28
N MET A 78 7.45 21.44 26.57
CA MET A 78 8.00 22.74 26.94
C MET A 78 6.94 23.79 26.62
N SER A 79 6.62 24.64 27.59
CA SER A 79 5.77 25.79 27.36
C SER A 79 6.43 26.70 26.32
N THR A 80 5.66 27.14 25.34
CA THR A 80 6.19 28.07 24.34
C THR A 80 6.41 29.43 24.97
N ILE A 81 7.34 30.23 24.43
CA ILE A 81 7.57 31.60 24.89
C ILE A 81 6.30 32.48 24.80
N PHE A 82 5.34 32.12 23.96
CA PHE A 82 4.07 32.82 23.80
C PHE A 82 3.04 32.49 24.88
N GLU A 83 3.21 31.37 25.59
CA GLU A 83 2.41 31.00 26.76
C GLU A 83 2.93 31.67 28.04
N SER A 84 4.04 32.43 27.98
CA SER A 84 4.58 33.10 29.16
C SER A 84 3.77 34.35 29.53
N PRO A 85 3.47 34.57 30.83
CA PRO A 85 2.67 35.70 31.28
C PRO A 85 3.36 37.06 31.05
N GLU A 86 4.65 37.08 30.72
CA GLU A 86 5.39 38.31 30.43
C GLU A 86 4.95 38.98 29.12
N PHE A 87 4.54 38.21 28.10
CA PHE A 87 4.19 38.78 26.80
C PHE A 87 2.71 39.15 26.68
N ASN A 88 1.85 38.70 27.61
CA ASN A 88 0.41 39.00 27.69
C ASN A 88 -0.31 39.01 26.32
N LEU A 89 0.12 38.13 25.41
CA LEU A 89 -0.42 38.00 24.07
C LEU A 89 -1.75 37.27 24.17
N LYS A 90 -2.84 38.05 24.22
CA LYS A 90 -4.18 37.53 23.93
C LYS A 90 -4.26 37.24 22.44
N LEU A 91 -4.05 35.98 22.05
CA LEU A 91 -4.56 35.45 20.79
C LEU A 91 -6.09 35.43 20.81
#